data_AF-A0A383DSM7-F1
#
_entry.id   AF-A0A383DSM7-F1
#
_cell.length_a   1.000
_cell.length_b   1.000
_cell.length_c   1.000
_cell.angle_alpha   90.00
_cell.angle_beta   90.00
_cell.angle_gamma   90.00
#
_symmetry.space_group_name_H-M   'P 1'
#
loop_
_entity.id
_entity.type
_entity.pdbx_description
1 polymer ?
#
loop_
_entity_poly.entity_id
_entity_poly.type
_entity_poly.pdbx_seq_one_letter_code
_entity_poly.pdbx_strand_id
1 'polypeptide(L)'
;MNKSTNDKIEKAFFHMSKYAVILLSIIISASGQQLSNQKKKEIFEVARLSSKGPNAAPDRKKDEGKGPYKRLVIRGGTVIDGTGGPPRGPMDIVIENNKIVKVQNVGYPGIPINESKR
;
A
#
# COMPACT_ATOMS: atom_id res chain seq x y z
N MET A 1 29.75 -4.38 71.52
CA MET A 1 28.64 -4.08 70.58
C MET A 1 27.48 -5.01 70.91
N ASN A 2 26.26 -4.50 71.12
CA ASN A 2 25.16 -5.24 71.74
C ASN A 2 24.35 -6.07 70.71
N LYS A 3 23.92 -7.29 71.09
CA LYS A 3 23.13 -8.22 70.26
C LYS A 3 21.76 -7.67 69.80
N SER A 4 21.13 -6.79 70.59
CA SER A 4 19.86 -6.14 70.28
C SER A 4 19.96 -5.13 69.13
N THR A 5 21.08 -4.42 68.98
CA THR A 5 21.35 -3.54 67.83
C THR A 5 21.49 -4.33 66.53
N ASN A 6 22.14 -5.50 66.56
CA ASN A 6 22.32 -6.33 65.37
C ASN A 6 20.98 -6.96 64.91
N ASP A 7 20.13 -7.43 65.83
CA ASP A 7 18.81 -8.00 65.49
C ASP A 7 17.85 -6.94 64.88
N LYS A 8 17.91 -5.68 65.34
CA LYS A 8 17.13 -4.59 64.74
C LYS A 8 17.61 -4.24 63.33
N ILE A 9 18.93 -4.25 63.11
CA ILE A 9 19.52 -3.98 61.79
C ILE A 9 19.19 -5.13 60.83
N GLU A 10 19.29 -6.39 61.26
CA GLU A 10 18.92 -7.53 60.44
C GLU A 10 17.43 -7.55 60.07
N LYS A 11 16.54 -7.22 61.01
CA LYS A 11 15.10 -7.08 60.73
C LYS A 11 14.81 -5.93 59.76
N ALA A 12 15.47 -4.79 59.89
CA ALA A 12 15.33 -3.67 58.97
C ALA A 12 15.84 -4.03 57.56
N PHE A 13 16.95 -4.75 57.48
CA PHE A 13 17.49 -5.27 56.22
C PHE A 13 16.55 -6.26 55.54
N PHE A 14 15.92 -7.14 56.33
CA PHE A 14 14.94 -8.11 55.84
C PHE A 14 13.66 -7.44 55.33
N HIS A 15 13.17 -6.40 56.01
CA HIS A 15 12.03 -5.63 55.51
C HIS A 15 12.37 -4.82 54.26
N MET A 16 13.53 -4.13 54.23
CA MET A 16 13.99 -3.37 53.05
C MET A 16 14.16 -4.25 51.80
N SER A 17 14.75 -5.44 51.94
CA SER A 17 14.91 -6.35 50.80
C SER A 17 13.56 -6.86 50.27
N LYS A 18 12.58 -7.07 51.16
CA LYS A 18 11.23 -7.51 50.80
C LYS A 18 10.49 -6.46 49.97
N TYR A 19 10.59 -5.18 50.33
CA TYR A 19 10.02 -4.08 49.54
C TYR A 19 10.77 -3.85 48.22
N ALA A 20 12.08 -4.06 48.20
CA ALA A 20 12.88 -3.96 46.98
C ALA A 20 12.46 -5.00 45.92
N VAL A 21 12.16 -6.23 46.33
CA VAL A 21 11.67 -7.29 45.42
C VAL A 21 10.27 -6.97 44.87
N ILE A 22 9.40 -6.36 45.68
CA ILE A 22 8.06 -5.94 45.25
C ILE A 22 8.12 -4.76 44.26
N LEU A 23 9.02 -3.80 44.47
CA LEU A 23 9.22 -2.71 43.51
C LEU A 23 9.83 -3.20 42.20
N LEU A 24 10.77 -4.14 42.24
CA LEU A 24 11.39 -4.71 41.05
C LEU A 24 10.40 -5.50 40.19
N SER A 25 9.47 -6.25 40.80
CA SER A 25 8.45 -7.01 40.06
C SER A 25 7.42 -6.12 39.36
N ILE A 26 7.10 -4.96 39.93
CA ILE A 26 6.23 -3.95 39.31
C ILE A 26 6.91 -3.34 38.07
N ILE A 27 8.21 -3.08 38.13
CA ILE A 27 8.98 -2.49 37.02
C ILE A 27 9.16 -3.48 35.84
N ILE A 28 9.35 -4.77 36.13
CA ILE A 28 9.46 -5.82 35.09
C ILE A 28 8.15 -5.94 34.29
N SER A 29 6.99 -5.75 34.94
CA SER A 29 5.68 -5.89 34.29
C SER A 29 5.38 -4.79 33.25
N ALA A 30 5.88 -3.56 33.46
CA ALA A 30 5.62 -2.45 32.54
C ALA A 30 6.41 -2.54 31.22
N SER A 31 7.54 -3.26 31.20
CA SER A 31 8.47 -3.27 30.07
C SER A 31 8.02 -4.20 28.93
N GLY A 32 7.26 -5.26 29.22
CA GLY A 32 6.83 -6.25 28.22
C GLY A 32 5.70 -5.79 27.29
N GLN A 33 4.90 -4.80 27.68
CA GLN A 33 3.74 -4.34 26.89
C GLN A 33 4.10 -3.33 25.78
N GLN A 34 5.28 -2.70 25.85
CA GLN A 34 5.64 -1.61 24.95
C GLN A 34 5.96 -2.09 23.52
N LEU A 35 6.63 -3.25 23.38
CA LEU A 35 6.92 -3.86 22.07
C LEU A 35 5.66 -4.32 21.32
N SER A 36 4.62 -4.77 22.04
CA SER A 36 3.35 -5.22 21.44
C SER A 36 2.57 -4.07 20.82
N ASN A 37 2.52 -2.93 21.50
CA ASN A 37 1.75 -1.77 21.05
C ASN A 37 2.40 -1.07 19.85
N GLN A 38 3.73 -1.05 19.76
CA GLN A 38 4.44 -0.55 18.58
C GLN A 38 4.17 -1.44 17.36
N LYS A 39 4.31 -2.76 17.50
CA LYS A 39 4.06 -3.71 16.41
C LYS A 39 2.60 -3.68 15.92
N LYS A 40 1.64 -3.51 16.84
CA LYS A 40 0.22 -3.32 16.49
C LYS A 40 -0.02 -2.04 15.68
N LYS A 41 0.64 -0.93 16.04
CA LYS A 41 0.57 0.33 15.29
C LYS A 41 1.14 0.18 13.88
N GLU A 42 2.28 -0.49 13.74
CA GLU A 42 2.87 -0.77 12.43
C GLU A 42 1.98 -1.66 11.55
N ILE A 43 1.42 -2.73 12.10
CA ILE A 43 0.48 -3.60 11.37
C ILE A 43 -0.74 -2.81 10.90
N PHE A 44 -1.27 -1.95 11.76
CA PHE A 44 -2.40 -1.09 11.41
C PHE A 44 -2.03 -0.05 10.34
N GLU A 45 -0.85 0.55 10.42
CA GLU A 45 -0.33 1.50 9.42
C GLU A 45 -0.14 0.81 8.06
N VAL A 46 0.46 -0.38 8.03
CA VAL A 46 0.65 -1.18 6.81
C VAL A 46 -0.69 -1.59 6.21
N ALA A 47 -1.64 -2.05 7.03
CA ALA A 47 -2.99 -2.38 6.58
C ALA A 47 -3.71 -1.14 6.01
N ARG A 48 -3.56 0.01 6.67
CA ARG A 48 -4.12 1.29 6.21
C ARG A 48 -3.52 1.72 4.87
N LEU A 49 -2.21 1.65 4.71
CA LEU A 49 -1.52 2.00 3.47
C LEU A 49 -1.90 1.05 2.32
N SER A 50 -2.00 -0.25 2.59
CA SER A 50 -2.48 -1.24 1.61
C SER A 50 -3.93 -0.98 1.18
N SER A 51 -4.80 -0.59 2.13
CA SER A 51 -6.19 -0.25 1.85
C SER A 51 -6.40 1.08 1.12
N LYS A 52 -5.39 1.97 1.09
CA LYS A 52 -5.50 3.33 0.54
C LYS A 52 -5.60 3.35 -0.99
N GLY A 53 -5.33 2.23 -1.66
CA GLY A 53 -5.31 2.15 -3.11
C GLY A 53 -4.14 2.92 -3.73
N PRO A 54 -4.05 2.94 -5.06
CA PRO A 54 -3.03 3.73 -5.75
C PRO A 54 -3.20 5.23 -5.42
N ASN A 55 -2.08 5.96 -5.41
CA ASN A 55 -2.10 7.41 -5.26
C ASN A 55 -3.00 8.05 -6.33
N ALA A 56 -3.62 9.18 -5.98
CA ALA A 56 -4.41 9.95 -6.95
C ALA A 56 -3.56 10.30 -8.18
N ALA A 57 -4.18 10.23 -9.35
CA ALA A 57 -3.53 10.70 -10.57
C ALA A 57 -3.28 12.21 -10.48
N PRO A 58 -2.19 12.72 -11.09
CA PRO A 58 -1.96 14.16 -11.20
C PRO A 58 -3.12 14.89 -11.86
N ASP A 59 -3.29 16.17 -11.53
CA ASP A 59 -4.24 17.03 -12.24
C ASP A 59 -3.87 17.14 -13.72
N ARG A 60 -4.90 17.20 -14.57
CA ARG A 60 -4.72 17.39 -16.01
C ARG A 60 -4.05 18.73 -16.30
N LYS A 61 -3.11 18.74 -17.24
CA LYS A 61 -2.52 19.98 -17.76
C LYS A 61 -3.53 20.72 -18.65
N LYS A 62 -3.28 22.02 -18.88
CA LYS A 62 -4.18 22.90 -19.68
C LYS A 62 -4.43 22.39 -21.12
N ASP A 63 -3.52 21.60 -21.66
CA ASP A 63 -3.52 21.05 -23.02
C ASP A 63 -4.01 19.59 -23.11
N GLU A 64 -4.32 18.96 -21.97
CA GLU A 64 -4.86 17.62 -21.88
C GLU A 64 -6.40 17.61 -21.91
N GLY A 65 -7.01 16.47 -22.24
CA GLY A 65 -8.47 16.34 -22.22
C GLY A 65 -9.21 17.03 -23.38
N LYS A 66 -8.52 17.28 -24.51
CA LYS A 66 -9.15 17.78 -25.74
C LYS A 66 -10.34 16.90 -26.16
N GLY A 67 -11.40 17.53 -26.66
CA GLY A 67 -12.67 16.90 -27.00
C GLY A 67 -13.86 17.70 -26.44
N PRO A 68 -15.11 17.24 -26.59
CA PRO A 68 -15.53 15.98 -27.20
C PRO A 68 -15.34 15.96 -28.72
N TYR A 69 -14.88 14.83 -29.26
CA TYR A 69 -14.72 14.66 -30.69
C TYR A 69 -15.97 14.05 -31.30
N LYS A 70 -16.42 14.56 -32.46
CA LYS A 70 -17.47 13.92 -33.26
C LYS A 70 -17.04 12.50 -33.67
N ARG A 71 -15.77 12.35 -34.05
CA ARG A 71 -15.13 11.08 -34.39
C ARG A 71 -13.68 11.11 -33.91
N LEU A 72 -13.29 10.14 -33.10
CA LEU A 72 -11.93 9.93 -32.64
C LEU A 72 -11.42 8.60 -33.21
N VAL A 73 -10.21 8.59 -33.76
CA VAL A 73 -9.56 7.36 -34.21
C VAL A 73 -8.22 7.20 -33.51
N ILE A 74 -8.10 6.14 -32.72
CA ILE A 74 -6.85 5.73 -32.08
C ILE A 74 -6.18 4.74 -33.04
N ARG A 75 -4.95 5.04 -33.47
CA ARG A 75 -4.25 4.30 -34.52
C ARG A 75 -3.14 3.42 -33.94
N GLY A 76 -2.99 2.22 -34.48
CA GLY A 76 -1.87 1.33 -34.17
C GLY A 76 -1.74 0.90 -32.71
N GLY A 77 -2.83 0.91 -31.95
CA GLY A 77 -2.84 0.56 -30.54
C GLY A 77 -2.79 -0.95 -30.31
N THR A 78 -2.35 -1.35 -29.11
CA THR A 78 -2.56 -2.70 -28.58
C THR A 78 -3.84 -2.72 -27.77
N VAL A 79 -4.75 -3.63 -28.09
CA VAL A 79 -6.06 -3.80 -27.46
C VAL A 79 -6.00 -4.93 -26.44
N ILE A 80 -6.53 -4.64 -25.25
CA ILE A 80 -6.81 -5.59 -24.18
C ILE A 80 -8.31 -5.49 -23.91
N ASP A 81 -9.05 -6.58 -24.12
CA ASP A 81 -10.51 -6.59 -24.10
C ASP A 81 -11.13 -6.94 -22.73
N GLY A 82 -10.31 -7.28 -21.74
CA GLY A 82 -10.75 -7.64 -20.39
C GLY A 82 -11.23 -9.09 -20.24
N THR A 83 -11.17 -9.92 -21.28
CA THR A 83 -11.57 -11.34 -21.21
C THR A 83 -10.53 -12.24 -20.53
N GLY A 84 -9.34 -11.71 -20.27
CA GLY A 84 -8.17 -12.47 -19.80
C GLY A 84 -7.35 -13.11 -20.92
N GLY A 85 -7.74 -12.94 -22.18
CA GLY A 85 -6.96 -13.37 -23.34
C GLY A 85 -5.69 -12.53 -23.57
N PRO A 86 -4.82 -12.96 -24.50
CA PRO A 86 -3.62 -12.22 -24.85
C PRO A 86 -3.93 -10.88 -25.55
N PRO A 87 -3.11 -9.84 -25.36
CA PRO A 87 -3.27 -8.56 -26.06
C PRO A 87 -3.21 -8.69 -27.59
N ARG A 88 -3.95 -7.86 -28.32
CA ARG A 88 -4.05 -7.89 -29.79
C ARG A 88 -3.60 -6.56 -30.40
N GLY A 89 -2.79 -6.57 -31.45
CA GLY A 89 -2.40 -5.33 -32.15
C GLY A 89 -1.33 -5.53 -33.21
N PRO A 90 -1.01 -4.50 -34.01
CA PRO A 90 -1.58 -3.14 -34.05
C PRO A 90 -3.03 -3.09 -34.54
N MET A 91 -3.87 -2.33 -33.82
CA MET A 91 -5.28 -2.12 -34.15
C MET A 91 -5.65 -0.65 -34.23
N ASP A 92 -6.59 -0.34 -35.12
CA ASP A 92 -7.25 0.96 -35.21
C ASP A 92 -8.62 0.90 -34.55
N ILE A 93 -8.91 1.87 -33.67
CA ILE A 93 -10.14 1.95 -32.88
C ILE A 93 -10.87 3.23 -33.25
N VAL A 94 -12.10 3.10 -33.73
CA VAL A 94 -12.96 4.23 -34.10
C VAL A 94 -14.00 4.44 -33.01
N ILE A 95 -14.08 5.66 -32.51
CA ILE A 95 -15.00 6.09 -31.46
C ILE A 95 -15.87 7.22 -32.02
N GLU A 96 -17.18 7.07 -31.89
CA GLU A 96 -18.19 8.06 -32.27
C GLU A 96 -19.22 8.17 -31.16
N ASN A 97 -19.63 9.39 -30.81
CA ASN A 97 -20.64 9.63 -29.78
C ASN A 97 -20.39 8.85 -28.47
N ASN A 98 -19.13 8.81 -28.03
CA ASN A 98 -18.67 8.05 -26.85
C ASN A 98 -18.89 6.53 -26.92
N LYS A 99 -19.03 5.97 -28.12
CA LYS A 99 -19.16 4.52 -28.37
C LYS A 99 -18.07 4.04 -29.32
N ILE A 100 -17.48 2.89 -29.02
CA ILE A 100 -16.58 2.19 -29.94
C ILE A 100 -17.42 1.59 -31.07
N VAL A 101 -17.23 2.08 -32.30
CA VAL A 101 -18.01 1.64 -33.47
C VAL A 101 -17.23 0.67 -34.36
N LYS A 102 -15.89 0.66 -34.29
CA LYS A 102 -15.05 -0.27 -35.06
C LYS A 102 -13.73 -0.52 -34.33
N VAL A 103 -13.27 -1.77 -34.35
CA VAL A 103 -11.93 -2.19 -33.92
C VAL A 103 -11.35 -3.07 -35.02
N GLN A 104 -10.29 -2.60 -35.68
CA GLN A 104 -9.76 -3.20 -36.91
C GLN A 104 -8.29 -3.59 -36.74
N ASN A 105 -7.93 -4.82 -37.10
CA ASN A 105 -6.52 -5.20 -37.20
C ASN A 105 -5.92 -4.57 -38.46
N VAL A 106 -4.79 -3.86 -38.30
CA VAL A 106 -4.09 -3.18 -39.40
C VAL A 106 -2.71 -3.76 -39.72
N GLY A 107 -2.29 -4.82 -39.02
CA GLY A 107 -1.01 -5.48 -39.28
C GLY A 107 -0.48 -6.30 -38.11
N TYR A 108 0.83 -6.51 -38.10
CA TYR A 108 1.58 -7.19 -37.05
C TYR A 108 2.68 -6.26 -36.52
N PRO A 109 3.05 -6.30 -35.22
CA PRO A 109 4.11 -5.45 -34.67
C PRO A 109 5.43 -5.69 -35.40
N GLY A 110 6.17 -4.61 -35.70
CA GLY A 110 7.47 -4.68 -36.37
C GLY A 110 7.44 -4.74 -37.90
N ILE A 111 6.26 -4.72 -38.53
CA ILE A 111 6.08 -4.67 -40.00
C ILE A 111 5.32 -3.38 -40.35
N PRO A 112 5.58 -2.73 -41.51
CA PRO A 112 4.80 -1.59 -41.97
C PRO A 112 3.30 -1.86 -41.97
N ILE A 113 2.51 -0.89 -41.50
CA ILE A 113 1.05 -0.99 -41.44
C ILE A 113 0.49 -1.02 -42.85
N ASN A 114 -0.43 -1.95 -43.12
CA ASN A 114 -1.07 -2.05 -44.42
C ASN A 114 -2.18 -0.99 -44.55
N GLU A 115 -1.99 -0.02 -45.44
CA GLU A 115 -2.96 1.06 -45.65
C GLU A 115 -4.32 0.58 -46.17
N SER A 116 -4.38 -0.53 -46.93
CA SER A 116 -5.64 -1.05 -47.46
C SER A 116 -6.55 -1.66 -46.38
N LYS A 117 -6.00 -1.90 -45.18
CA LYS A 117 -6.74 -2.47 -44.04
C LYS A 117 -7.23 -1.41 -43.04
N ARG A 118 -6.94 -0.13 -43.26
CA ARG A 118 -7.29 0.99 -42.35
C ARG A 118 -8.74 1.46 -42.46
#